data_AF-A0A8C5C8K0-F1
#
_entry.id   AF-A0A8C5C8K0-F1
#
_cell.length_a   1.000
_cell.length_b   1.000
_cell.length_c   1.000
_cell.angle_alpha   90.00
_cell.angle_beta   90.00
_cell.angle_gamma   90.00
#
_symmetry.space_group_name_H-M   'P 1'
#
loop_
_entity.id
_entity.type
_entity.pdbx_description
1 polymer ?
#
loop_
_entity_poly.entity_id
_entity_poly.type
_entity_poly.pdbx_seq_one_letter_code
_entity_poly.pdbx_strand_id
1 'polypeptide(L)'
;MEEEGQQSLECVQANQFFPKKSPVLEEENMQVPFSQLHGEFTEYVGRAEDAIIAMSNYRLHIKFKESVVNVPLQLIENVECRDIFQLHVTCKDCKVVRCQFSTLEQCQEWLKRLSAAGRPPSSLEHLFSFAFHAWCMDVYAGEKEQHGELCRPGEHVTSWFKNEVERMGFDTQNAWRISDINSRFRLCSSYPQQLLVPAWITDKELENVAAFRSWKRFPAVVYRHVTTGAVIARCGQPEVSWWGWRNADDEHLVQSIAKACAVDGISRKHQANGGYSNGTALPDTDFESSLTNNSEVETLAIQPHKLLILDARSYAAAVANRAKGGGCECPEYYPNCEVVFMGMANIHSIRKSFQSLRFLCTQMPDPAKG
;
A
#
# COMPACT_ATOMS: atom_id res chain seq x y z
N MET A 1 -60.19 -7.67 -15.19
CA MET A 1 -58.97 -7.22 -14.48
C MET A 1 -58.10 -8.45 -14.39
N GLU A 2 -57.18 -8.56 -15.34
CA GLU A 2 -56.12 -9.56 -15.32
C GLU A 2 -55.07 -9.04 -14.32
N GLU A 3 -54.81 -9.79 -13.25
CA GLU A 3 -53.66 -9.54 -12.39
C GLU A 3 -52.44 -10.16 -13.06
N GLU A 4 -51.60 -9.29 -13.62
CA GLU A 4 -50.27 -9.64 -14.13
C GLU A 4 -49.41 -10.20 -12.97
N GLY A 5 -48.94 -11.43 -13.16
CA GLY A 5 -47.99 -12.06 -12.25
C GLY A 5 -46.69 -11.27 -12.18
N GLN A 6 -46.35 -10.82 -10.97
CA GLN A 6 -45.01 -10.31 -10.65
C GLN A 6 -43.97 -11.38 -10.98
N GLN A 7 -43.20 -11.14 -12.04
CA GLN A 7 -42.00 -11.90 -12.35
C GLN A 7 -41.01 -11.72 -11.20
N SER A 8 -40.74 -12.83 -10.50
CA SER A 8 -39.70 -12.94 -9.49
C SER A 8 -38.35 -12.54 -10.09
N LEU A 9 -37.75 -11.46 -9.58
CA LEU A 9 -36.34 -11.15 -9.84
C LEU A 9 -35.50 -12.28 -9.24
N GLU A 10 -35.01 -13.20 -10.06
CA GLU A 10 -34.04 -14.21 -9.64
C GLU A 10 -32.79 -13.48 -9.13
N CYS A 11 -32.55 -13.54 -7.83
CA CYS A 11 -31.33 -13.05 -7.22
C CYS A 11 -30.19 -14.02 -7.60
N VAL A 12 -29.43 -13.69 -8.65
CA VAL A 12 -28.24 -14.45 -9.05
C VAL A 12 -27.23 -14.39 -7.91
N GLN A 13 -26.91 -15.54 -7.30
CA GLN A 13 -25.90 -15.62 -6.24
C GLN A 13 -24.51 -15.31 -6.82
N ALA A 14 -23.68 -14.58 -6.06
CA ALA A 14 -22.36 -14.12 -6.53
C ALA A 14 -21.44 -15.27 -6.97
N ASN A 15 -21.58 -16.46 -6.38
CA ASN A 15 -20.85 -17.67 -6.73
C ASN A 15 -21.17 -18.18 -8.16
N GLN A 16 -22.35 -17.88 -8.72
CA GLN A 16 -22.79 -18.31 -10.05
C GLN A 16 -21.96 -17.63 -11.17
N PHE A 17 -21.36 -16.47 -10.88
CA PHE A 17 -20.40 -15.82 -11.77
C PHE A 17 -19.02 -16.52 -11.78
N PHE A 18 -18.76 -17.41 -10.83
CA PHE A 18 -17.50 -18.14 -10.69
C PHE A 18 -17.73 -19.66 -10.58
N PRO A 19 -18.27 -20.30 -11.63
CA PRO A 19 -18.61 -21.72 -11.60
C PRO A 19 -17.36 -22.58 -11.49
N LYS A 20 -17.41 -23.59 -10.60
CA LYS A 20 -16.37 -24.61 -10.51
C LYS A 20 -16.48 -25.57 -11.68
N LYS A 21 -15.35 -25.86 -12.31
CA LYS A 21 -15.26 -26.85 -13.40
C LYS A 21 -14.74 -28.18 -12.86
N SER A 22 -15.15 -29.28 -13.49
CA SER A 22 -14.56 -30.59 -13.23
C SER A 22 -13.11 -30.62 -13.71
N PRO A 23 -12.19 -31.25 -12.96
CA PRO A 23 -10.79 -31.36 -13.37
C PRO A 23 -10.63 -32.24 -14.61
N VAL A 24 -9.65 -31.88 -15.44
CA VAL A 24 -9.12 -32.76 -16.48
C VAL A 24 -8.05 -33.65 -15.86
N LEU A 25 -8.30 -34.95 -15.83
CA LEU A 25 -7.39 -35.96 -15.31
C LEU A 25 -6.63 -36.61 -16.48
N GLU A 26 -5.30 -36.68 -16.41
CA GLU A 26 -4.50 -37.39 -17.43
C GLU A 26 -4.67 -38.91 -17.36
N GLU A 27 -5.00 -39.45 -16.18
CA GLU A 27 -5.34 -40.86 -15.95
C GLU A 27 -6.67 -40.92 -15.17
N GLU A 28 -7.59 -41.82 -15.54
CA GLU A 28 -8.95 -41.88 -14.95
C GLU A 28 -8.97 -42.16 -13.43
N ASN A 29 -7.94 -42.82 -12.91
CA ASN A 29 -7.82 -43.17 -11.49
C ASN A 29 -7.17 -42.07 -10.63
N MET A 30 -6.76 -40.94 -11.22
CA MET A 30 -6.15 -39.86 -10.48
C MET A 30 -7.15 -39.11 -9.60
N GLN A 31 -6.63 -38.58 -8.49
CA GLN A 31 -7.40 -37.78 -7.54
C GLN A 31 -6.69 -36.45 -7.27
N VAL A 32 -7.48 -35.44 -6.94
CA VAL A 32 -6.95 -34.13 -6.55
C VAL A 32 -6.11 -34.29 -5.27
N PRO A 33 -4.82 -33.91 -5.27
CA PRO A 33 -3.92 -34.25 -4.17
C PRO A 33 -3.99 -33.31 -2.95
N PHE A 34 -4.95 -32.37 -2.92
CA PHE A 34 -5.07 -31.33 -1.90
C PHE A 34 -6.52 -30.89 -1.66
N SER A 35 -6.78 -30.32 -0.49
CA SER A 35 -8.04 -29.66 -0.17
C SER A 35 -8.12 -28.29 -0.84
N GLN A 36 -9.19 -28.06 -1.60
CA GLN A 36 -9.46 -26.79 -2.30
C GLN A 36 -9.98 -25.72 -1.34
N LEU A 37 -9.58 -24.48 -1.54
CA LEU A 37 -10.17 -23.31 -0.89
C LEU A 37 -11.58 -23.02 -1.43
N HIS A 38 -12.32 -22.12 -0.76
CA HIS A 38 -13.57 -21.59 -1.31
C HIS A 38 -13.32 -20.91 -2.66
N GLY A 39 -14.16 -21.19 -3.65
CA GLY A 39 -13.98 -20.74 -5.04
C GLY A 39 -12.79 -21.36 -5.79
N GLU A 40 -11.94 -22.16 -5.13
CA GLU A 40 -10.88 -22.92 -5.80
C GLU A 40 -11.48 -24.17 -6.44
N PHE A 41 -11.02 -24.47 -7.66
CA PHE A 41 -11.27 -25.75 -8.31
C PHE A 41 -10.03 -26.16 -9.12
N THR A 42 -9.78 -27.47 -9.15
CA THR A 42 -8.66 -28.06 -9.88
C THR A 42 -9.00 -28.11 -11.35
N GLU A 43 -8.13 -27.56 -12.20
CA GLU A 43 -8.29 -27.57 -13.65
C GLU A 43 -7.63 -28.79 -14.27
N TYR A 44 -6.43 -29.15 -13.82
CA TYR A 44 -5.64 -30.24 -14.37
C TYR A 44 -4.98 -31.08 -13.28
N VAL A 45 -4.96 -32.41 -13.47
CA VAL A 45 -4.19 -33.36 -12.65
C VAL A 45 -3.42 -34.30 -13.58
N GLY A 46 -2.13 -34.45 -13.33
CA GLY A 46 -1.23 -35.25 -14.15
C GLY A 46 -0.12 -35.92 -13.35
N ARG A 47 0.72 -36.68 -14.05
CA ARG A 47 1.84 -37.42 -13.45
C ARG A 47 3.18 -36.82 -13.85
N ALA A 48 4.02 -36.59 -12.86
CA ALA A 48 5.45 -36.42 -13.00
C ALA A 48 6.16 -37.68 -12.48
N GLU A 49 7.44 -37.88 -12.81
CA GLU A 49 8.17 -39.13 -12.56
C GLU A 49 8.03 -39.63 -11.11
N ASP A 50 8.25 -38.74 -10.14
CA ASP A 50 8.14 -39.03 -8.69
C ASP A 50 7.05 -38.22 -7.97
N ALA A 51 6.06 -37.68 -8.71
CA ALA A 51 5.06 -36.80 -8.13
C ALA A 51 3.70 -36.78 -8.86
N ILE A 52 2.67 -36.38 -8.14
CA ILE A 52 1.40 -35.95 -8.73
C ILE A 52 1.46 -34.43 -8.87
N ILE A 53 1.27 -33.94 -10.09
CA ILE A 53 1.22 -32.51 -10.40
C ILE A 53 -0.24 -32.11 -10.66
N ALA A 54 -0.70 -31.04 -10.03
CA ALA A 54 -2.04 -30.53 -10.18
C ALA A 54 -2.04 -29.01 -10.23
N MET A 55 -2.89 -28.44 -11.07
CA MET A 55 -3.07 -27.00 -11.20
C MET A 55 -4.54 -26.66 -10.97
N SER A 56 -4.81 -25.77 -10.02
CA SER A 56 -6.11 -25.13 -9.85
C SER A 56 -6.15 -23.78 -10.53
N ASN A 57 -7.32 -23.14 -10.51
CA ASN A 57 -7.48 -21.73 -10.87
C ASN A 57 -6.74 -20.75 -9.93
N TYR A 58 -6.03 -21.24 -8.90
CA TYR A 58 -5.31 -20.41 -7.93
C TYR A 58 -3.82 -20.78 -7.79
N ARG A 59 -3.48 -22.08 -7.77
CA ARG A 59 -2.12 -22.54 -7.43
C ARG A 59 -1.71 -23.79 -8.21
N LEU A 60 -0.41 -23.89 -8.42
CA LEU A 60 0.29 -25.13 -8.77
C LEU A 60 0.59 -25.90 -7.49
N HIS A 61 0.21 -27.17 -7.47
CA HIS A 61 0.47 -28.11 -6.40
C HIS A 61 1.22 -29.32 -6.95
N ILE A 62 2.38 -29.64 -6.35
CA ILE A 62 3.15 -30.84 -6.70
C ILE A 62 3.32 -31.65 -5.42
N LYS A 63 2.78 -32.86 -5.43
CA LYS A 63 2.86 -33.80 -4.30
C LYS A 63 3.88 -34.88 -4.62
N PHE A 64 5.05 -34.77 -4.00
CA PHE A 64 6.05 -35.83 -3.95
C PHE A 64 5.70 -36.83 -2.84
N LYS A 65 6.48 -37.90 -2.72
CA LYS A 65 6.30 -38.93 -1.69
C LYS A 65 6.37 -38.36 -0.26
N GLU A 66 7.32 -37.46 0.00
CA GLU A 66 7.61 -36.94 1.35
C GLU A 66 7.49 -35.41 1.46
N SER A 67 7.22 -34.72 0.34
CA SER A 67 7.18 -33.27 0.30
C SER A 67 6.09 -32.76 -0.62
N VAL A 68 5.69 -31.51 -0.39
CA VAL A 68 4.68 -30.83 -1.16
C VAL A 68 5.21 -29.47 -1.56
N VAL A 69 4.99 -29.12 -2.82
CA VAL A 69 5.25 -27.78 -3.35
C VAL A 69 3.91 -27.13 -3.64
N ASN A 70 3.73 -25.90 -3.16
CA ASN A 70 2.52 -25.12 -3.35
C ASN A 70 2.90 -23.71 -3.79
N VAL A 71 2.54 -23.34 -5.01
CA VAL A 71 2.91 -22.08 -5.66
C VAL A 71 1.66 -21.41 -6.18
N PRO A 72 1.21 -20.28 -5.61
CA PRO A 72 0.16 -19.47 -6.22
C PRO A 72 0.55 -19.11 -7.66
N LEU A 73 -0.38 -19.23 -8.60
CA LEU A 73 -0.09 -19.03 -10.02
C LEU A 73 0.47 -17.63 -10.30
N GLN A 74 -0.02 -16.62 -9.60
CA GLN A 74 0.47 -15.24 -9.74
C GLN A 74 1.87 -15.01 -9.12
N LEU A 75 2.43 -15.99 -8.41
CA LEU A 75 3.81 -15.99 -7.95
C LEU A 75 4.76 -16.53 -9.02
N ILE A 76 4.26 -17.29 -10.00
CA ILE A 76 5.05 -17.76 -11.14
C ILE A 76 5.46 -16.54 -11.96
N GLU A 77 6.76 -16.46 -12.27
CA GLU A 77 7.33 -15.41 -13.12
C GLU A 77 7.66 -15.94 -14.50
N ASN A 78 8.26 -17.13 -14.56
CA ASN A 78 8.64 -17.77 -15.82
C ASN A 78 8.53 -19.28 -15.70
N VAL A 79 8.21 -19.93 -16.81
CA VAL A 79 8.18 -21.39 -16.94
C VAL A 79 8.96 -21.76 -18.19
N GLU A 80 9.93 -22.64 -18.08
CA GLU A 80 10.78 -23.07 -19.19
C GLU A 80 11.13 -24.55 -19.09
N CYS A 81 11.37 -25.20 -20.23
CA CYS A 81 12.00 -26.51 -20.27
C CYS A 81 13.49 -26.33 -20.51
N ARG A 82 14.33 -26.69 -19.52
CA ARG A 82 15.79 -26.65 -19.69
C ARG A 82 16.36 -27.92 -20.31
N ASP A 83 15.65 -29.03 -20.10
CA ASP A 83 15.89 -30.32 -20.74
C ASP A 83 14.55 -30.81 -21.35
N ILE A 84 14.61 -31.76 -22.28
CA ILE A 84 13.49 -32.36 -23.01
C ILE A 84 12.39 -32.84 -22.04
N PHE A 85 12.78 -33.31 -20.85
CA PHE A 85 11.87 -33.88 -19.84
C PHE A 85 11.77 -33.07 -18.54
N GLN A 86 12.45 -31.92 -18.44
CA GLN A 86 12.56 -31.18 -17.18
C GLN A 86 11.99 -29.77 -17.27
N LEU A 87 10.91 -29.55 -16.52
CA LEU A 87 10.24 -28.27 -16.38
C LEU A 87 10.82 -27.47 -15.20
N HIS A 88 11.13 -26.20 -15.44
CA HIS A 88 11.59 -25.24 -14.43
C HIS A 88 10.56 -24.13 -14.29
N VAL A 89 9.97 -24.02 -13.11
CA VAL A 89 9.05 -22.94 -12.74
C VAL A 89 9.81 -21.98 -11.83
N THR A 90 10.07 -20.77 -12.29
CA THR A 90 10.71 -19.75 -11.46
C THR A 90 9.70 -18.76 -10.92
N CYS A 91 9.82 -18.47 -9.62
CA CYS A 91 8.88 -17.67 -8.87
C CYS A 91 9.45 -16.28 -8.54
N LYS A 92 8.55 -15.32 -8.30
CA LYS A 92 8.88 -13.93 -7.93
C LYS A 92 9.55 -13.82 -6.55
N ASP A 93 9.46 -14.85 -5.71
CA ASP A 93 10.13 -14.97 -4.40
C ASP A 93 11.50 -15.66 -4.48
N CYS A 94 12.11 -15.71 -5.67
CA CYS A 94 13.39 -16.36 -5.98
C CYS A 94 13.41 -17.89 -5.88
N LYS A 95 12.28 -18.56 -5.61
CA LYS A 95 12.24 -20.02 -5.64
C LYS A 95 12.24 -20.54 -7.08
N VAL A 96 12.95 -21.64 -7.29
CA VAL A 96 12.92 -22.42 -8.53
C VAL A 96 12.35 -23.79 -8.18
N VAL A 97 11.23 -24.15 -8.79
CA VAL A 97 10.63 -25.48 -8.68
C VAL A 97 10.98 -26.26 -9.94
N ARG A 98 11.48 -27.48 -9.76
CA ARG A 98 11.85 -28.37 -10.86
C ARG A 98 10.96 -29.60 -10.82
N CYS A 99 10.48 -30.01 -11.98
CA CYS A 99 9.62 -31.18 -12.14
C CYS A 99 10.06 -31.96 -13.37
N GLN A 100 10.18 -33.28 -13.24
CA GLN A 100 10.61 -34.17 -14.30
C GLN A 100 9.44 -35.02 -14.78
N PHE A 101 9.35 -35.22 -16.10
CA PHE A 101 8.26 -35.93 -16.76
C PHE A 101 8.81 -37.16 -17.48
N SER A 102 7.96 -38.18 -17.64
CA SER A 102 8.34 -39.41 -18.32
C SER A 102 8.38 -39.26 -19.84
N THR A 103 7.65 -38.29 -20.40
CA THR A 103 7.64 -38.04 -21.85
C THR A 103 7.75 -36.55 -22.19
N LEU A 104 8.18 -36.28 -23.43
CA LEU A 104 8.31 -34.93 -23.97
C LEU A 104 6.94 -34.26 -24.09
N GLU A 105 5.93 -35.02 -24.50
CA GLU A 105 4.56 -34.55 -24.70
C GLU A 105 3.95 -34.05 -23.38
N GLN A 106 4.15 -34.80 -22.28
CA GLN A 106 3.72 -34.37 -20.94
C GLN A 106 4.42 -33.09 -20.51
N CYS A 107 5.74 -33.04 -20.69
CA CYS A 107 6.55 -31.87 -20.33
C CYS A 107 6.09 -30.61 -21.09
N GLN A 108 5.90 -30.71 -22.40
CA GLN A 108 5.44 -29.61 -23.26
C GLN A 108 4.01 -29.17 -22.94
N GLU A 109 3.12 -30.10 -22.64
CA GLU A 109 1.75 -29.78 -22.28
C GLU A 109 1.68 -29.04 -20.93
N TRP A 110 2.44 -29.48 -19.92
CA TRP A 110 2.54 -28.75 -18.65
C TRP A 110 3.23 -27.40 -18.78
N LEU A 111 4.26 -27.29 -19.63
CA LEU A 111 4.86 -26.00 -19.99
C LEU A 111 3.80 -25.04 -20.55
N LYS A 112 2.98 -25.50 -21.50
CA LYS A 112 1.91 -24.71 -22.12
C LYS A 112 0.87 -24.28 -21.10
N ARG A 113 0.38 -25.20 -20.26
CA ARG A 113 -0.61 -24.93 -19.20
C ARG A 113 -0.11 -23.88 -18.22
N LEU A 114 1.10 -24.07 -17.68
CA LEU A 114 1.66 -23.17 -16.66
C LEU A 114 2.09 -21.82 -17.24
N SER A 115 2.61 -21.80 -18.47
CA SER A 115 2.89 -20.55 -19.19
C SER A 115 1.61 -19.75 -19.43
N ALA A 116 0.50 -20.44 -19.75
CA ALA A 116 -0.79 -19.78 -19.90
C ALA A 116 -1.31 -19.21 -18.58
N ALA A 117 -1.21 -19.97 -17.49
CA ALA A 117 -1.69 -19.62 -16.16
C ALA A 117 -0.87 -18.50 -15.47
N GLY A 118 0.42 -18.40 -15.78
CA GLY A 118 1.29 -17.33 -15.27
C GLY A 118 1.10 -15.97 -15.95
N ARG A 119 0.28 -15.88 -17.01
CA ARG A 119 0.01 -14.60 -17.67
C ARG A 119 -0.80 -13.67 -16.76
N PRO A 120 -0.56 -12.35 -16.80
CA PRO A 120 -1.40 -11.38 -16.13
C PRO A 120 -2.87 -11.54 -16.58
N PRO A 121 -3.84 -11.51 -15.66
CA PRO A 121 -5.25 -11.56 -16.02
C PRO A 121 -5.64 -10.38 -16.90
N SER A 122 -6.55 -10.60 -17.86
CA SER A 122 -7.05 -9.55 -18.77
C SER A 122 -7.94 -8.51 -18.07
N SER A 123 -8.53 -8.86 -16.92
CA SER A 123 -9.37 -8.01 -16.09
C SER A 123 -9.16 -8.35 -14.62
N LEU A 124 -9.50 -7.42 -13.72
CA LEU A 124 -9.37 -7.62 -12.27
C LEU A 124 -10.25 -8.77 -11.77
N GLU A 125 -11.45 -8.93 -12.33
CA GLU A 125 -12.44 -9.94 -11.93
C GLU A 125 -11.93 -11.38 -12.10
N HIS A 126 -10.94 -11.60 -12.97
CA HIS A 126 -10.28 -12.89 -13.15
C HIS A 126 -9.25 -13.22 -12.06
N LEU A 127 -8.96 -12.30 -11.13
CA LEU A 127 -8.15 -12.61 -9.96
C LEU A 127 -8.92 -13.55 -9.03
N PHE A 128 -8.23 -14.59 -8.54
CA PHE A 128 -8.80 -15.57 -7.61
C PHE A 128 -9.47 -14.94 -6.38
N SER A 129 -9.03 -13.76 -5.95
CA SER A 129 -9.64 -13.03 -4.82
C SER A 129 -11.15 -12.79 -4.99
N PHE A 130 -11.63 -12.57 -6.22
CA PHE A 130 -13.06 -12.36 -6.47
C PHE A 130 -13.85 -13.66 -6.32
N ALA A 131 -13.36 -14.74 -6.93
CA ALA A 131 -13.96 -16.07 -6.75
C ALA A 131 -13.94 -16.50 -5.27
N PHE A 132 -12.81 -16.34 -4.59
CA PHE A 132 -12.69 -16.65 -3.17
C PHE A 132 -13.72 -15.88 -2.33
N HIS A 133 -13.80 -14.55 -2.51
CA HIS A 133 -14.75 -13.72 -1.78
C HIS A 133 -16.21 -14.11 -2.05
N ALA A 134 -16.60 -14.30 -3.32
CA ALA A 134 -17.96 -14.66 -3.71
C ALA A 134 -18.42 -15.99 -3.07
N TRP A 135 -17.53 -16.98 -3.04
CA TRP A 135 -17.83 -18.29 -2.46
C TRP A 135 -17.83 -18.25 -0.92
N CYS A 136 -16.95 -17.49 -0.28
CA CYS A 136 -17.00 -17.30 1.17
C CYS A 136 -18.29 -16.61 1.63
N MET A 137 -18.78 -15.63 0.86
CA MET A 137 -20.02 -14.91 1.19
C MET A 137 -21.28 -15.77 1.08
N ASP A 138 -21.30 -16.76 0.19
CA ASP A 138 -22.41 -17.70 0.05
C ASP A 138 -22.46 -18.69 1.22
N VAL A 139 -21.30 -19.25 1.62
CA VAL A 139 -21.20 -20.11 2.82
C VAL A 139 -21.70 -19.38 4.08
N TYR A 140 -21.42 -18.08 4.20
CA TYR A 140 -21.93 -17.23 5.29
C TYR A 140 -23.47 -17.13 5.33
N ALA A 141 -24.15 -17.17 4.17
CA ALA A 141 -25.61 -17.14 4.13
C ALA A 141 -26.23 -18.47 4.58
N GLY A 142 -25.47 -19.58 4.52
CA GLY A 142 -25.91 -20.92 4.91
C GLY A 142 -25.48 -21.36 6.31
N GLU A 143 -24.28 -20.99 6.78
CA GLU A 143 -23.68 -21.51 8.02
C GLU A 143 -22.94 -20.42 8.83
N LYS A 144 -23.09 -20.45 10.16
CA LYS A 144 -22.39 -19.59 11.13
C LYS A 144 -20.92 -20.00 11.31
N GLU A 145 -20.13 -20.05 10.24
CA GLU A 145 -18.71 -20.44 10.31
C GLU A 145 -17.71 -19.28 10.47
N GLN A 146 -16.60 -19.61 11.12
CA GLN A 146 -15.50 -18.74 11.59
C GLN A 146 -14.75 -17.96 10.49
N HIS A 147 -14.95 -18.28 9.21
CA HIS A 147 -14.22 -17.64 8.10
C HIS A 147 -14.90 -16.35 7.58
N GLY A 148 -16.11 -16.03 8.07
CA GLY A 148 -16.85 -14.82 7.68
C GLY A 148 -16.18 -13.50 8.06
N GLU A 149 -15.34 -13.49 9.11
CA GLU A 149 -14.59 -12.30 9.54
C GLU A 149 -13.54 -11.86 8.52
N LEU A 150 -13.03 -12.78 7.69
CA LEU A 150 -12.01 -12.48 6.66
C LEU A 150 -12.58 -11.69 5.48
N CYS A 151 -13.89 -11.77 5.24
CA CYS A 151 -14.53 -11.22 4.04
C CYS A 151 -15.25 -9.89 4.26
N ARG A 152 -15.33 -9.41 5.50
CA ARG A 152 -15.87 -8.07 5.80
C ARG A 152 -14.76 -7.17 6.30
N PRO A 153 -14.67 -5.91 5.83
CA PRO A 153 -13.91 -4.90 6.53
C PRO A 153 -14.50 -4.80 7.95
N GLY A 154 -13.74 -5.17 8.99
CA GLY A 154 -14.19 -4.96 10.36
C GLY A 154 -14.41 -3.47 10.65
N GLU A 155 -15.09 -3.12 11.75
CA GLU A 155 -15.31 -1.72 12.13
C GLU A 155 -14.00 -0.91 12.26
N HIS A 156 -12.91 -1.60 12.59
CA HIS A 156 -11.55 -1.03 12.61
C HIS A 156 -11.07 -0.53 11.23
N VAL A 157 -11.64 -1.02 10.13
CA VAL A 157 -11.33 -0.60 8.75
C VAL A 157 -12.14 0.62 8.35
N THR A 158 -13.43 0.70 8.75
CA THR A 158 -14.31 1.82 8.36
C THR A 158 -13.97 3.12 9.09
N SER A 159 -13.49 3.04 10.33
CA SER A 159 -13.04 4.20 11.12
C SER A 159 -11.52 4.34 11.18
N TRP A 160 -10.78 3.56 10.38
CA TRP A 160 -9.33 3.44 10.46
C TRP A 160 -8.60 4.79 10.43
N PHE A 161 -8.98 5.67 9.50
CA PHE A 161 -8.30 6.96 9.32
C PHE A 161 -8.45 7.86 10.56
N LYS A 162 -9.67 8.00 11.11
CA LYS A 162 -9.91 8.81 12.32
C LYS A 162 -9.22 8.21 13.54
N ASN A 163 -9.33 6.89 13.72
CA ASN A 163 -8.66 6.19 14.81
C ASN A 163 -7.14 6.37 14.74
N GLU A 164 -6.55 6.39 13.55
CA GLU A 164 -5.12 6.59 13.36
C GLU A 164 -4.69 8.05 13.64
N VAL A 165 -5.51 9.03 13.27
CA VAL A 165 -5.32 10.45 13.62
C VAL A 165 -5.36 10.63 15.15
N GLU A 166 -6.32 10.00 15.83
CA GLU A 166 -6.42 10.00 17.29
C GLU A 166 -5.24 9.27 17.95
N ARG A 167 -4.84 8.10 17.44
CA ARG A 167 -3.70 7.31 17.94
C ARG A 167 -2.39 8.10 17.86
N MET A 168 -2.21 8.89 16.81
CA MET A 168 -1.05 9.80 16.64
C MET A 168 -1.19 11.11 17.43
N GLY A 169 -2.39 11.39 17.95
CA GLY A 169 -2.71 12.51 18.83
C GLY A 169 -2.53 13.87 18.17
N PHE A 170 -3.05 14.01 16.94
CA PHE A 170 -3.17 15.29 16.26
C PHE A 170 -4.25 16.16 16.91
N ASP A 171 -3.96 17.45 17.09
CA ASP A 171 -4.98 18.45 17.46
C ASP A 171 -5.83 18.81 16.21
N THR A 172 -6.97 18.13 16.07
CA THR A 172 -7.92 18.37 14.98
C THR A 172 -8.88 19.54 15.22
N GLN A 173 -8.73 20.25 16.35
CA GLN A 173 -9.56 21.42 16.68
C GLN A 173 -8.90 22.70 16.22
N ASN A 174 -7.56 22.79 16.34
CA ASN A 174 -6.84 24.05 16.09
C ASN A 174 -5.74 23.97 15.04
N ALA A 175 -5.00 22.85 14.97
CA ALA A 175 -3.79 22.77 14.15
C ALA A 175 -4.01 22.04 12.83
N TRP A 176 -4.80 20.96 12.86
CA TRP A 176 -5.01 20.08 11.71
C TRP A 176 -6.49 19.93 11.39
N ARG A 177 -6.79 19.60 10.13
CA ARG A 177 -8.12 19.16 9.72
C ARG A 177 -8.03 17.95 8.82
N ILE A 178 -9.07 17.13 8.86
CA ILE A 178 -9.31 16.06 7.90
C ILE A 178 -10.05 16.69 6.71
N SER A 179 -9.45 16.62 5.52
CA SER A 179 -10.08 17.03 4.27
C SER A 179 -10.72 15.83 3.58
N ASP A 180 -11.99 15.97 3.19
CA ASP A 180 -12.74 15.01 2.39
C ASP A 180 -12.74 15.37 0.88
N ILE A 181 -11.88 16.31 0.46
CA ILE A 181 -11.76 16.77 -0.94
C ILE A 181 -11.51 15.62 -1.92
N ASN A 182 -10.86 14.55 -1.44
CA ASN A 182 -10.53 13.38 -2.25
C ASN A 182 -11.44 12.16 -1.97
N SER A 183 -12.58 12.34 -1.31
CA SER A 183 -13.51 11.26 -0.93
C SER A 183 -13.95 10.35 -2.08
N ARG A 184 -13.98 10.90 -3.31
CA ARG A 184 -14.30 10.19 -4.55
C ARG A 184 -13.11 10.01 -5.50
N PHE A 185 -11.89 10.13 -5.00
CA PHE A 185 -10.64 9.97 -5.76
C PHE A 185 -10.49 10.89 -6.98
N ARG A 186 -11.24 12.01 -7.02
CA ARG A 186 -11.28 12.93 -8.17
C ARG A 186 -10.10 13.88 -8.22
N LEU A 187 -9.63 14.33 -7.06
CA LEU A 187 -8.49 15.24 -6.99
C LEU A 187 -7.18 14.50 -7.26
N CYS A 188 -6.93 13.40 -6.54
CA CYS A 188 -5.80 12.53 -6.78
C CYS A 188 -6.24 11.07 -6.66
N SER A 189 -6.28 10.37 -7.80
CA SER A 189 -6.78 8.98 -7.88
C SER A 189 -5.92 7.96 -7.12
N SER A 190 -4.72 8.34 -6.71
CA SER A 190 -3.77 7.48 -6.01
C SER A 190 -3.50 7.88 -4.56
N TYR A 191 -4.23 8.88 -4.05
CA TYR A 191 -4.28 9.23 -2.63
C TYR A 191 -5.49 8.58 -1.96
N PRO A 192 -5.47 8.44 -0.61
CA PRO A 192 -6.63 7.98 0.14
C PRO A 192 -7.81 8.97 0.02
N GLN A 193 -9.00 8.52 0.44
CA GLN A 193 -10.22 9.33 0.44
C GLN A 193 -10.11 10.55 1.36
N GLN A 194 -9.49 10.36 2.52
CA GLN A 194 -9.32 11.39 3.55
C GLN A 194 -7.85 11.75 3.66
N LEU A 195 -7.57 13.05 3.84
CA LEU A 195 -6.21 13.60 3.87
C LEU A 195 -6.08 14.55 5.06
N LEU A 196 -4.96 14.49 5.76
CA LEU A 196 -4.68 15.36 6.91
C LEU A 196 -3.81 16.54 6.49
N VAL A 197 -4.30 17.75 6.72
CA VAL A 197 -3.68 19.02 6.31
C VAL A 197 -3.84 20.08 7.42
N PRO A 198 -3.09 21.19 7.41
CA PRO A 198 -3.27 22.27 8.38
C PRO A 198 -4.70 22.83 8.37
N ALA A 199 -5.23 23.17 9.54
CA ALA A 199 -6.64 23.53 9.73
C ALA A 199 -7.10 24.74 8.88
N TRP A 200 -6.20 25.68 8.60
CA TRP A 200 -6.49 26.90 7.84
C TRP A 200 -6.25 26.78 6.33
N ILE A 201 -5.67 25.67 5.85
CA ILE A 201 -5.51 25.47 4.40
C ILE A 201 -6.87 25.10 3.83
N THR A 202 -7.33 25.80 2.80
CA THR A 202 -8.61 25.57 2.15
C THR A 202 -8.54 24.47 1.09
N ASP A 203 -9.68 23.86 0.79
CA ASP A 203 -9.77 22.89 -0.30
C ASP A 203 -9.45 23.52 -1.68
N LYS A 204 -9.73 24.82 -1.86
CA LYS A 204 -9.36 25.55 -3.08
C LYS A 204 -7.84 25.66 -3.27
N GLU A 205 -7.10 25.95 -2.19
CA GLU A 205 -5.64 25.93 -2.22
C GLU A 205 -5.14 24.53 -2.56
N LEU A 206 -5.71 23.46 -1.97
CA LEU A 206 -5.32 22.08 -2.29
C LEU A 206 -5.50 21.73 -3.76
N GLU A 207 -6.55 22.21 -4.43
CA GLU A 207 -6.72 22.04 -5.88
C GLU A 207 -5.59 22.67 -6.68
N ASN A 208 -5.19 23.89 -6.31
CA ASN A 208 -4.12 24.62 -6.99
C ASN A 208 -2.76 23.94 -6.76
N VAL A 209 -2.49 23.49 -5.53
CA VAL A 209 -1.27 22.73 -5.21
C VAL A 209 -1.23 21.39 -5.94
N ALA A 210 -2.36 20.69 -5.99
CA ALA A 210 -2.48 19.44 -6.72
C ALA A 210 -2.15 19.62 -8.21
N ALA A 211 -2.54 20.73 -8.83
CA ALA A 211 -2.17 21.01 -10.22
C ALA A 211 -0.66 21.23 -10.43
N PHE A 212 0.08 21.64 -9.39
CA PHE A 212 1.53 21.86 -9.45
C PHE A 212 2.36 20.64 -9.06
N ARG A 213 1.77 19.65 -8.41
CA ARG A 213 2.46 18.46 -7.91
C ARG A 213 2.25 17.28 -8.84
N SER A 214 3.32 16.57 -9.17
CA SER A 214 3.25 15.45 -10.11
C SER A 214 2.23 14.40 -9.66
N TRP A 215 1.36 14.00 -10.60
CA TRP A 215 0.22 13.10 -10.35
C TRP A 215 -0.78 13.61 -9.30
N LYS A 216 -0.81 14.93 -9.08
CA LYS A 216 -1.68 15.60 -8.11
C LYS A 216 -1.42 15.17 -6.67
N ARG A 217 -0.24 14.63 -6.38
CA ARG A 217 0.17 14.15 -5.07
C ARG A 217 0.74 15.30 -4.25
N PHE A 218 -0.12 16.16 -3.71
CA PHE A 218 0.28 17.30 -2.89
C PHE A 218 0.79 16.88 -1.49
N PRO A 219 1.56 17.73 -0.78
CA PRO A 219 1.98 17.46 0.60
C PRO A 219 0.82 17.10 1.53
N ALA A 220 0.78 15.85 1.98
CA ALA A 220 -0.19 15.35 2.94
C ALA A 220 0.53 14.72 4.13
N VAL A 221 0.07 15.01 5.35
CA VAL A 221 0.67 14.48 6.57
C VAL A 221 0.26 13.04 6.78
N VAL A 222 1.23 12.20 7.14
CA VAL A 222 1.04 10.74 7.31
C VAL A 222 1.50 10.22 8.66
N TYR A 223 2.30 11.00 9.39
CA TYR A 223 2.78 10.61 10.70
C TYR A 223 3.01 11.82 11.60
N ARG A 224 2.79 11.65 12.89
CA ARG A 224 3.19 12.58 13.95
C ARG A 224 3.87 11.83 15.07
N HIS A 225 5.02 12.33 15.50
CA HIS A 225 5.70 11.85 16.68
C HIS A 225 5.00 12.39 17.93
N VAL A 226 4.47 11.48 18.76
CA VAL A 226 3.55 11.82 19.86
C VAL A 226 4.20 12.78 20.87
N THR A 227 5.49 12.57 21.19
CA THR A 227 6.22 13.35 22.20
C THR A 227 6.69 14.71 21.70
N THR A 228 7.18 14.79 20.46
CA THR A 228 7.80 16.04 19.94
C THR A 228 6.85 16.87 19.09
N GLY A 229 5.74 16.29 18.62
CA GLY A 229 4.83 16.94 17.67
C GLY A 229 5.39 17.04 16.25
N ALA A 230 6.61 16.55 15.99
CA ALA A 230 7.20 16.54 14.65
C ALA A 230 6.38 15.66 13.71
N VAL A 231 6.15 16.13 12.49
CA VAL A 231 5.35 15.40 11.49
C VAL A 231 6.18 14.94 10.31
N ILE A 232 5.69 13.90 9.64
CA ILE A 232 6.16 13.49 8.32
C ILE A 232 5.02 13.71 7.34
N ALA A 233 5.31 14.46 6.28
CA ALA A 233 4.46 14.61 5.12
C ALA A 233 5.07 13.92 3.90
N ARG A 234 4.23 13.49 2.96
CA ARG A 234 4.65 12.91 1.68
C ARG A 234 3.98 13.63 0.51
N CYS A 235 4.66 13.67 -0.63
CA CYS A 235 4.17 14.27 -1.86
C CYS A 235 4.83 13.64 -3.10
N GLY A 236 4.33 14.00 -4.28
CA GLY A 236 5.06 13.92 -5.54
C GLY A 236 5.97 15.13 -5.71
N GLN A 237 6.95 15.02 -6.62
CA GLN A 237 7.82 16.13 -6.98
C GLN A 237 7.02 17.33 -7.51
N PRO A 238 7.49 18.58 -7.28
CA PRO A 238 6.88 19.76 -7.87
C PRO A 238 7.18 19.83 -9.38
N GLU A 239 6.24 20.35 -10.16
CA GLU A 239 6.37 20.53 -11.62
C GLU A 239 6.98 21.90 -11.97
N VAL A 240 8.15 22.16 -11.39
CA VAL A 240 8.94 23.38 -11.60
C VAL A 240 9.37 23.52 -13.06
N SER A 241 9.65 22.40 -13.73
CA SER A 241 10.17 22.35 -15.10
C SER A 241 11.49 23.12 -15.27
N TRP A 242 11.95 23.22 -16.51
CA TRP A 242 13.13 24.00 -16.86
C TRP A 242 12.88 25.51 -16.77
N TRP A 243 11.63 25.94 -16.88
CA TRP A 243 11.20 27.34 -16.79
C TRP A 243 11.23 27.93 -15.38
N GLY A 244 11.32 27.10 -14.33
CA GLY A 244 11.32 27.59 -12.95
C GLY A 244 9.93 28.02 -12.47
N TRP A 245 8.87 27.30 -12.87
CA TRP A 245 7.52 27.55 -12.42
C TRP A 245 7.40 27.44 -10.90
N ARG A 246 6.53 28.28 -10.35
CA ARG A 246 6.27 28.40 -8.92
C ARG A 246 4.78 28.35 -8.64
N ASN A 247 4.43 27.98 -7.42
CA ASN A 247 3.05 27.97 -6.97
C ASN A 247 2.99 28.51 -5.54
N ALA A 248 2.36 29.68 -5.37
CA ALA A 248 2.29 30.35 -4.07
C ALA A 248 1.49 29.53 -3.04
N ASP A 249 0.47 28.79 -3.47
CA ASP A 249 -0.32 27.92 -2.58
C ASP A 249 0.51 26.72 -2.11
N ASP A 250 1.43 26.20 -2.94
CA ASP A 250 2.35 25.11 -2.57
C ASP A 250 3.39 25.61 -1.56
N GLU A 251 3.98 26.78 -1.82
CA GLU A 251 4.88 27.47 -0.89
C GLU A 251 4.18 27.72 0.45
N HIS A 252 2.93 28.20 0.42
CA HIS A 252 2.09 28.44 1.61
C HIS A 252 1.72 27.14 2.36
N LEU A 253 1.36 26.06 1.65
CA LEU A 253 1.05 24.77 2.26
C LEU A 253 2.25 24.19 3.00
N VAL A 254 3.43 24.18 2.38
CA VAL A 254 4.66 23.67 3.00
C VAL A 254 4.99 24.44 4.28
N GLN A 255 4.90 25.77 4.26
CA GLN A 255 5.10 26.60 5.45
C GLN A 255 4.02 26.36 6.51
N SER A 256 2.78 26.17 6.09
CA SER A 256 1.66 25.90 6.98
C SER A 256 1.79 24.57 7.72
N ILE A 257 2.41 23.55 7.12
CA ILE A 257 2.72 22.29 7.81
C ILE A 257 3.68 22.54 8.98
N ALA A 258 4.75 23.33 8.78
CA ALA A 258 5.68 23.69 9.85
C ALA A 258 4.98 24.49 10.96
N LYS A 259 4.13 25.45 10.57
CA LYS A 259 3.34 26.27 11.52
C LYS A 259 2.34 25.41 12.31
N ALA A 260 1.66 24.46 11.69
CA ALA A 260 0.74 23.54 12.36
C ALA A 260 1.43 22.68 13.42
N CYS A 261 2.67 22.22 13.16
CA CYS A 261 3.47 21.51 14.17
C CYS A 261 3.71 22.36 15.42
N ALA A 262 4.02 23.65 15.24
CA ALA A 262 4.26 24.57 16.35
C ALA A 262 2.99 24.82 17.17
N VAL A 263 1.84 25.01 16.50
CA VAL A 263 0.54 25.21 17.16
C VAL A 263 0.13 23.97 17.96
N ASP A 264 0.21 22.78 17.35
CA ASP A 264 -0.15 21.50 17.98
C ASP A 264 0.73 21.19 19.21
N GLY A 265 2.00 21.59 19.19
CA GLY A 265 2.90 21.48 20.34
C GLY A 265 2.48 22.32 21.55
N ILE A 266 1.83 23.47 21.34
CA ILE A 266 1.41 24.39 22.42
C ILE A 266 0.15 23.86 23.12
N SER A 267 -0.83 23.33 22.38
CA SER A 267 -2.08 22.78 22.93
C SER A 267 -1.83 21.72 24.02
N ARG A 268 -0.80 20.87 23.87
CA ARG A 268 -0.47 19.85 24.88
C ARG A 268 0.19 20.41 26.15
N LYS A 269 0.98 21.49 26.06
CA LYS A 269 1.56 22.11 27.27
C LYS A 269 0.48 22.69 28.18
N HIS A 270 -0.59 23.22 27.60
CA HIS A 270 -1.74 23.70 28.36
C HIS A 270 -2.57 22.56 28.99
N GLN A 271 -2.70 21.40 28.33
CA GLN A 271 -3.38 20.23 28.92
C GLN A 271 -2.57 19.53 30.03
N ALA A 272 -1.24 19.50 29.94
CA ALA A 272 -0.39 18.85 30.95
C ALA A 272 -0.31 19.65 32.28
N ASN A 273 -0.49 20.97 32.26
CA ASN A 273 -0.47 21.82 33.46
C ASN A 273 -1.82 21.92 34.19
N GLY A 274 -2.85 21.16 33.78
CA GLY A 274 -4.18 21.13 34.41
C GLY A 274 -4.35 20.11 35.54
N GLY A 275 -3.27 19.48 36.02
CA GLY A 275 -3.31 18.47 37.08
C GLY A 275 -3.39 19.07 38.48
N TYR A 276 -4.56 18.90 39.11
CA TYR A 276 -4.90 19.17 40.52
C TYR A 276 -3.73 19.12 41.52
N SER A 277 -3.48 20.24 42.21
CA SER A 277 -2.81 20.26 43.51
C SER A 277 -3.84 20.65 44.58
N ASN A 278 -4.17 19.68 45.44
CA ASN A 278 -4.83 19.92 46.72
C ASN A 278 -3.81 19.59 47.82
N GLY A 279 -3.46 20.56 48.66
CA GLY A 279 -2.72 20.31 49.91
C GLY A 279 -1.74 21.40 50.35
N THR A 280 -2.27 22.48 50.92
CA THR A 280 -1.76 23.24 52.10
C THR A 280 -0.24 23.37 52.36
N ALA A 281 0.28 24.59 52.23
CA ALA A 281 0.91 25.38 53.32
C ALA A 281 1.48 26.72 52.81
N LEU A 282 1.06 27.83 53.44
CA LEU A 282 1.70 29.17 53.40
C LEU A 282 2.93 29.17 54.35
N PRO A 283 3.91 30.10 54.20
CA PRO A 283 3.73 31.46 54.72
C PRO A 283 4.21 32.61 53.82
N ASP A 284 3.42 33.69 53.90
CA ASP A 284 3.72 35.13 53.82
C ASP A 284 5.14 35.61 53.51
N THR A 285 5.26 36.42 52.46
CA THR A 285 5.92 37.74 52.53
C THR A 285 5.29 38.69 51.51
N ASP A 286 4.77 39.80 52.02
CA ASP A 286 4.26 40.95 51.27
C ASP A 286 5.37 41.65 50.48
N PHE A 287 5.11 41.95 49.20
CA PHE A 287 5.66 43.15 48.57
C PHE A 287 4.67 43.72 47.56
N GLU A 288 4.44 45.02 47.68
CA GLU A 288 3.29 45.77 47.22
C GLU A 288 3.47 46.37 45.82
N SER A 289 2.36 46.43 45.08
CA SER A 289 2.04 47.38 43.99
C SER A 289 2.87 47.38 42.69
N SER A 290 2.21 47.14 41.55
CA SER A 290 1.71 48.26 40.74
C SER A 290 1.00 47.75 39.48
N LEU A 291 -0.23 48.22 39.29
CA LEU A 291 -0.97 48.20 38.04
C LEU A 291 -0.15 48.91 36.95
N THR A 292 0.21 48.23 35.87
CA THR A 292 0.27 48.74 34.49
C THR A 292 0.70 47.64 33.52
N ASN A 293 0.14 47.68 32.31
CA ASN A 293 0.55 47.00 31.06
C ASN A 293 -0.06 45.62 30.76
N ASN A 294 -1.34 45.67 30.38
CA ASN A 294 -1.87 44.88 29.26
C ASN A 294 -1.12 45.23 27.96
N SER A 295 0.06 44.65 27.69
CA SER A 295 0.67 44.62 26.34
C SER A 295 1.95 43.78 26.23
N GLU A 296 2.16 42.73 27.02
CA GLU A 296 3.40 41.92 26.98
C GLU A 296 3.15 40.40 26.85
N VAL A 297 2.16 40.00 26.04
CA VAL A 297 2.00 38.59 25.61
C VAL A 297 2.04 38.48 24.08
N GLU A 298 2.82 39.35 23.43
CA GLU A 298 3.24 39.16 22.05
C GLU A 298 4.77 39.03 22.03
N THR A 299 5.25 38.05 21.24
CA THR A 299 6.67 37.79 20.91
C THR A 299 7.57 37.10 21.94
N LEU A 300 7.16 35.94 22.44
CA LEU A 300 8.09 34.80 22.36
C LEU A 300 8.01 34.27 20.93
N ALA A 301 8.79 34.87 20.04
CA ALA A 301 8.97 34.38 18.68
C ALA A 301 9.51 32.95 18.76
N ILE A 302 8.62 31.96 18.64
CA ILE A 302 9.00 30.58 18.35
C ILE A 302 9.73 30.66 17.02
N GLN A 303 11.06 30.59 17.07
CA GLN A 303 11.87 30.40 15.87
C GLN A 303 11.28 29.20 15.13
N PRO A 304 10.72 29.38 13.91
CA PRO A 304 10.11 28.27 13.21
C PRO A 304 11.19 27.21 13.00
N HIS A 305 10.98 26.02 13.56
CA HIS A 305 11.89 24.91 13.34
C HIS A 305 11.99 24.68 11.82
N LYS A 306 13.22 24.63 11.31
CA LYS A 306 13.51 24.45 9.89
C LYS A 306 12.82 23.17 9.39
N LEU A 307 12.05 23.27 8.32
CA LEU A 307 11.40 22.12 7.70
C LEU A 307 12.39 21.40 6.77
N LEU A 308 12.55 20.10 6.93
CA LEU A 308 13.42 19.30 6.07
C LEU A 308 12.60 18.69 4.92
N ILE A 309 13.01 18.97 3.69
CA ILE A 309 12.51 18.35 2.46
C ILE A 309 13.53 17.29 2.04
N LEU A 310 13.18 16.04 2.27
CA LEU A 310 14.04 14.90 1.93
C LEU A 310 13.65 14.37 0.55
N ASP A 311 14.39 14.75 -0.49
CA ASP A 311 14.23 14.16 -1.82
C ASP A 311 14.95 12.79 -1.82
N ALA A 312 14.18 11.72 -1.96
CA ALA A 312 14.73 10.36 -1.95
C ALA A 312 15.77 10.15 -3.07
N ARG A 313 15.72 10.92 -4.16
CA ARG A 313 16.60 10.77 -5.32
C ARG A 313 18.00 11.31 -5.04
N SER A 314 18.92 11.02 -5.95
CA SER A 314 20.15 11.81 -6.06
C SER A 314 19.86 13.18 -6.68
N TYR A 315 20.70 14.17 -6.38
CA TYR A 315 20.63 15.49 -7.00
C TYR A 315 20.61 15.41 -8.53
N ALA A 316 21.50 14.61 -9.13
CA ALA A 316 21.55 14.41 -10.57
C ALA A 316 20.24 13.87 -11.15
N ALA A 317 19.59 12.93 -10.45
CA ALA A 317 18.30 12.40 -10.87
C ALA A 317 17.18 13.44 -10.73
N ALA A 318 17.21 14.28 -9.69
CA ALA A 318 16.26 15.38 -9.53
C ALA A 318 16.41 16.43 -10.66
N VAL A 319 17.64 16.82 -10.99
CA VAL A 319 17.95 17.71 -12.13
C VAL A 319 17.49 17.10 -13.46
N ALA A 320 17.73 15.80 -13.68
CA ALA A 320 17.24 15.12 -14.89
C ALA A 320 15.71 15.10 -14.99
N ASN A 321 15.00 15.01 -13.87
CA ASN A 321 13.53 15.12 -13.85
C ASN A 321 13.05 16.56 -14.11
N ARG A 322 13.81 17.58 -13.66
CA ARG A 322 13.52 18.97 -13.96
C ARG A 322 13.46 19.24 -15.47
N ALA A 323 14.41 18.66 -16.22
CA ALA A 323 14.41 18.73 -17.69
C ALA A 323 13.19 18.06 -18.34
N LYS A 324 12.47 17.18 -17.62
CA LYS A 324 11.26 16.48 -18.07
C LYS A 324 9.96 17.10 -17.54
N GLY A 325 10.02 18.31 -16.98
CA GLY A 325 8.85 19.00 -16.43
C GLY A 325 8.64 18.82 -14.92
N GLY A 326 9.38 17.92 -14.26
CA GLY A 326 9.39 17.79 -12.80
C GLY A 326 10.30 18.80 -12.13
N GLY A 327 10.91 18.41 -11.00
CA GLY A 327 11.85 19.27 -10.29
C GLY A 327 12.05 18.89 -8.83
N CYS A 328 12.61 19.83 -8.10
CA CYS A 328 12.71 19.84 -6.64
C CYS A 328 12.49 21.28 -6.17
N GLU A 329 12.15 21.43 -4.90
CA GLU A 329 11.99 22.72 -4.24
C GLU A 329 13.28 23.53 -4.26
N CYS A 330 13.15 24.85 -4.35
CA CYS A 330 14.26 25.82 -4.39
C CYS A 330 14.30 26.57 -3.05
N PRO A 331 15.36 26.49 -2.24
CA PRO A 331 15.39 27.11 -0.90
C PRO A 331 15.03 28.60 -0.87
N GLU A 332 15.29 29.33 -1.95
CA GLU A 332 14.93 30.75 -2.10
C GLU A 332 13.42 31.01 -2.14
N TYR A 333 12.63 30.03 -2.60
CA TYR A 333 11.16 30.12 -2.68
C TYR A 333 10.45 29.43 -1.52
N TYR A 334 11.17 28.53 -0.82
CA TYR A 334 10.68 27.81 0.34
C TYR A 334 11.48 28.26 1.58
N PRO A 335 11.21 29.48 2.11
CA PRO A 335 11.93 29.98 3.27
C PRO A 335 11.74 29.04 4.46
N ASN A 336 12.74 28.98 5.32
CA ASN A 336 12.79 28.08 6.47
C ASN A 336 12.73 26.58 6.11
N CYS A 337 13.00 26.22 4.84
CA CYS A 337 13.15 24.83 4.42
C CYS A 337 14.61 24.48 4.08
N GLU A 338 14.99 23.21 4.25
CA GLU A 338 16.24 22.65 3.74
C GLU A 338 15.93 21.48 2.82
N VAL A 339 16.54 21.44 1.64
CA VAL A 339 16.39 20.33 0.71
C VAL A 339 17.62 19.42 0.83
N VAL A 340 17.39 18.14 1.12
CA VAL A 340 18.43 17.11 1.25
C VAL A 340 18.16 15.98 0.27
N PHE A 341 19.19 15.57 -0.47
CA PHE A 341 19.12 14.48 -1.46
C PHE A 341 19.67 13.18 -0.88
N MET A 342 18.84 12.14 -0.83
CA MET A 342 19.17 10.87 -0.16
C MET A 342 19.92 9.88 -1.06
N GLY A 343 19.96 10.11 -2.37
CA GLY A 343 20.73 9.26 -3.30
C GLY A 343 20.17 7.85 -3.48
N MET A 344 18.89 7.60 -3.20
CA MET A 344 18.29 6.28 -3.35
C MET A 344 18.20 5.87 -4.82
N ALA A 345 18.51 4.60 -5.05
CA ALA A 345 18.45 3.99 -6.36
C ALA A 345 17.00 3.88 -6.86
N ASN A 346 16.79 4.07 -8.17
CA ASN A 346 15.47 3.94 -8.78
C ASN A 346 15.03 2.48 -8.91
N ILE A 347 13.75 2.26 -9.27
CA ILE A 347 13.15 0.92 -9.39
C ILE A 347 13.88 0.01 -10.39
N HIS A 348 14.53 0.55 -11.43
CA HIS A 348 15.28 -0.26 -12.40
C HIS A 348 16.58 -0.80 -11.79
N SER A 349 17.23 0.04 -10.98
CA SER A 349 18.44 -0.34 -10.24
C SER A 349 18.13 -1.39 -9.17
N ILE A 350 17.03 -1.21 -8.43
CA ILE A 350 16.57 -2.20 -7.44
C ILE A 350 16.19 -3.52 -8.12
N ARG A 351 15.49 -3.47 -9.26
CA ARG A 351 15.16 -4.68 -10.04
C ARG A 351 16.42 -5.42 -10.49
N LYS A 352 17.42 -4.71 -11.02
CA LYS A 352 18.71 -5.30 -11.41
C LYS A 352 19.42 -5.93 -10.21
N SER A 353 19.43 -5.23 -9.06
CA SER A 353 20.01 -5.77 -7.82
C SER A 353 19.35 -7.08 -7.39
N PHE A 354 18.02 -7.15 -7.47
CA PHE A 354 17.27 -8.36 -7.15
C PHE A 354 17.56 -9.51 -8.14
N GLN A 355 17.65 -9.21 -9.44
CA GLN A 355 18.03 -10.19 -10.46
C GLN A 355 19.44 -10.75 -10.22
N SER A 356 20.40 -9.91 -9.84
CA SER A 356 21.75 -10.35 -9.50
C SER A 356 21.78 -11.26 -8.26
N LEU A 357 21.02 -10.91 -7.21
CA LEU A 357 20.89 -11.76 -6.02
C LEU A 357 20.32 -13.12 -6.38
N ARG A 358 19.24 -13.15 -7.16
CA ARG A 358 18.61 -14.38 -7.61
C ARG A 358 19.56 -15.26 -8.42
N PHE A 359 20.31 -14.67 -9.34
CA PHE A 359 21.30 -15.40 -10.13
C PHE A 359 22.30 -16.12 -9.22
N LEU A 360 22.88 -15.42 -8.25
CA LEU A 360 23.82 -15.99 -7.29
C LEU A 360 23.22 -17.14 -6.46
N CYS A 361 22.00 -16.98 -5.96
CA CYS A 361 21.32 -18.01 -5.16
C CYS A 361 20.94 -19.27 -5.94
N THR A 362 20.86 -19.20 -7.27
CA THR A 362 20.44 -20.31 -8.13
C THR A 362 21.60 -21.04 -8.81
N GLN A 363 22.84 -20.55 -8.66
CA GLN A 363 24.01 -21.28 -9.11
C GLN A 363 24.21 -22.52 -8.23
N MET A 364 24.38 -23.69 -8.84
CA MET A 364 24.83 -24.86 -8.08
C MET A 364 26.27 -24.62 -7.61
N PRO A 365 26.65 -25.06 -6.40
CA PRO A 365 28.04 -25.03 -5.96
C PRO A 365 28.92 -25.73 -7.00
N ASP A 366 30.07 -25.13 -7.31
CA ASP A 366 31.05 -25.73 -8.20
C ASP A 366 31.48 -27.09 -7.63
N PRO A 367 31.24 -28.22 -8.32
CA PRO A 367 31.64 -29.54 -7.84
C PRO A 367 33.16 -29.68 -7.68
N ALA A 368 33.96 -28.76 -8.23
CA ALA A 368 35.42 -28.73 -8.04
C ALA A 368 35.88 -28.08 -6.72
N LYS A 369 34.96 -27.59 -5.87
CA LYS A 369 35.27 -26.96 -4.57
C LYS A 369 34.60 -27.63 -3.37
N GLY A 370 34.22 -28.90 -3.49
CA GLY A 370 33.66 -29.73 -2.42
C GLY A 370 34.66 -30.71 -1.85
#